data_AF-A0A382PTF6-F1
#
_entry.id   AF-A0A382PTF6-F1
#
_cell.length_a   1.000
_cell.length_b   1.000
_cell.length_c   1.000
_cell.angle_alpha   90.00
_cell.angle_beta   90.00
_cell.angle_gamma   90.00
#
_symmetry.space_group_name_H-M   'P 1'
#
loop_
_entity.id
_entity.type
_entity.pdbx_description
1 polymer ?
#
loop_
_entity_poly.entity_id
_entity_poly.type
_entity_poly.pdbx_seq_one_letter_code
_entity_poly.pdbx_strand_id
1 'polypeptide(L)' 'MPVIDSHLHLFRSVSESYPRTIYPGLAEADLDVPAEKLITLMESAGVDKAIVVPLGPEDHYLAEIVKQ' A
#
# COMPACT_ATOMS: atom_id res chain seq x y z
N MET A 1 22.39 -11.03 -0.11
CA MET A 1 21.19 -11.24 -0.97
C MET A 1 20.16 -10.22 -0.54
N PRO A 2 19.40 -9.59 -1.47
CA PRO A 2 18.37 -8.65 -1.08
C PRO A 2 17.25 -9.35 -0.31
N VAL A 3 16.77 -8.73 0.76
CA VAL A 3 15.57 -9.12 1.51
C VAL A 3 14.38 -8.47 0.81
N ILE A 4 13.41 -9.29 0.38
CA ILE A 4 12.26 -8.84 -0.39
C ILE A 4 10.99 -9.19 0.38
N ASP A 5 10.16 -8.19 0.67
CA ASP A 5 8.78 -8.41 1.06
C ASP A 5 7.98 -8.79 -0.20
N SER A 6 7.51 -10.04 -0.24
CA SER A 6 6.89 -10.61 -1.42
C SER A 6 5.44 -10.18 -1.64
N HIS A 7 4.77 -9.62 -0.64
CA HIS A 7 3.33 -9.30 -0.77
C HIS A 7 2.86 -8.29 0.27
N LEU A 8 2.45 -7.11 -0.20
CA LEU A 8 1.72 -6.14 0.61
C LEU A 8 0.75 -5.30 -0.22
N HIS A 9 -0.05 -4.51 0.49
CA HIS A 9 -1.01 -3.58 -0.09
C HIS A 9 -0.71 -2.16 0.38
N LEU A 10 -0.72 -1.21 -0.56
CA LEU A 10 -0.68 0.22 -0.29
C LEU A 10 -2.02 0.83 -0.69
N PHE A 11 -2.53 1.77 0.08
CA PHE A 11 -3.80 2.41 -0.21
C PHE A 11 -3.97 3.67 0.63
N ARG A 12 -4.79 4.58 0.13
CA ARG A 12 -5.27 5.71 0.91
C ARG A 12 -6.53 5.33 1.69
N SER A 13 -6.81 6.10 2.73
CA SER A 13 -8.15 6.13 3.34
C SER A 13 -9.22 6.39 2.27
N VAL A 14 -10.41 5.80 2.48
CA VAL A 14 -11.53 5.90 1.54
C VAL A 14 -11.94 7.36 1.38
N SER A 15 -11.95 7.83 0.14
CA SER A 15 -12.36 9.18 -0.24
C SER A 15 -12.89 9.20 -1.67
N GLU A 16 -13.45 10.33 -2.12
CA GLU A 16 -13.88 10.48 -3.52
C GLU A 16 -12.71 10.35 -4.50
N SER A 17 -11.51 10.79 -4.13
CA SER A 17 -10.30 10.68 -4.94
C SER A 17 -9.69 9.28 -4.92
N TYR A 18 -9.88 8.54 -3.83
CA TYR A 18 -9.39 7.18 -3.64
C TYR A 18 -10.52 6.26 -3.16
N PRO A 19 -11.51 5.99 -4.03
CA PRO A 19 -12.55 5.03 -3.69
C PRO A 19 -11.91 3.64 -3.62
N ARG A 20 -12.36 2.82 -2.67
CA ARG A 20 -11.97 1.41 -2.58
C ARG A 20 -12.97 0.60 -1.78
N THR A 21 -12.97 -0.70 -1.98
CA THR A 21 -13.68 -1.65 -1.12
C THR A 21 -13.17 -1.57 0.33
N ILE A 22 -14.09 -1.54 1.29
CA ILE A 22 -13.80 -1.63 2.73
C ILE A 22 -13.84 -3.10 3.14
N TYR A 23 -12.80 -3.57 3.82
CA TYR A 23 -12.71 -4.93 4.34
C TYR A 23 -12.69 -4.89 5.87
N PRO A 24 -13.82 -5.09 6.56
CA PRO A 24 -13.87 -5.01 8.02
C PRO A 24 -12.86 -5.95 8.71
N GLY A 25 -12.15 -5.43 9.69
CA GLY A 25 -11.09 -6.12 10.43
C GLY A 25 -9.74 -6.22 9.70
N LEU A 26 -9.64 -5.77 8.44
CA LEU A 26 -8.44 -5.88 7.61
C LEU A 26 -8.01 -4.54 7.00
N ALA A 27 -8.95 -3.81 6.40
CA ALA A 27 -8.73 -2.53 5.73
C ALA A 27 -9.94 -1.61 5.92
N GLU A 28 -10.06 -1.08 7.14
CA GLU A 28 -11.09 -0.11 7.55
C GLU A 28 -11.07 1.16 6.69
N ALA A 29 -12.17 1.89 6.67
CA ALA A 29 -12.34 3.05 5.80
C ALA A 29 -11.31 4.17 6.05
N ASP A 30 -10.95 4.40 7.30
CA ASP A 30 -10.04 5.45 7.76
C ASP A 30 -8.56 5.03 7.72
N LEU A 31 -8.27 3.74 7.49
CA LEU A 31 -6.90 3.25 7.46
C LEU A 31 -6.16 3.78 6.21
N ASP A 32 -5.02 4.43 6.47
CA ASP A 32 -4.09 4.97 5.48
C ASP A 32 -2.75 4.20 5.54
N VAL A 33 -2.35 3.62 4.40
CA VAL A 33 -1.10 2.84 4.25
C VAL A 33 -0.35 3.35 3.02
N PRO A 34 0.30 4.52 3.11
CA PRO A 34 0.96 5.14 1.97
C PRO A 34 2.40 4.62 1.80
N ALA A 35 2.97 4.84 0.61
CA ALA A 35 4.30 4.36 0.23
C ALA A 35 5.41 4.90 1.17
N GLU A 36 5.29 6.14 1.65
CA GLU A 36 6.28 6.74 2.54
C GLU A 36 6.36 5.98 3.88
N LYS A 37 5.21 5.54 4.40
CA LYS A 37 5.14 4.73 5.63
C LYS A 37 5.80 3.37 5.43
N LEU A 38 5.63 2.77 4.26
CA LEU A 38 6.30 1.51 3.91
C LEU A 38 7.81 1.69 3.82
N ILE A 39 8.30 2.73 3.13
CA ILE A 39 9.74 2.97 2.95
C ILE A 39 10.43 3.13 4.31
N THR A 40 9.87 3.94 5.21
CA THR A 40 10.41 4.10 6.57
C THR A 40 10.41 2.77 7.35
N LEU A 41 9.36 1.95 7.20
CA LEU A 41 9.31 0.65 7.87
C LEU A 41 10.34 -0.32 7.31
N MET A 42 10.49 -0.38 5.98
CA MET A 42 11.46 -1.22 5.28
C MET A 42 12.90 -0.92 5.72
N GLU A 43 13.26 0.38 5.82
CA GLU A 43 14.56 0.81 6.32
C GLU A 43 14.83 0.28 7.74
N SER A 44 13.84 0.40 8.63
CA SER A 44 13.97 -0.07 10.02
C SER A 44 14.00 -1.61 10.15
N ALA A 45 13.40 -2.32 9.18
CA ALA A 45 13.28 -3.77 9.16
C ALA A 45 14.40 -4.47 8.36
N GLY A 46 15.26 -3.70 7.69
CA GLY A 46 16.30 -4.26 6.80
C GLY A 46 15.73 -4.95 5.56
N VAL A 47 14.59 -4.45 5.04
CA VAL A 47 13.97 -4.93 3.80
C VAL A 47 14.40 -4.03 2.64
N ASP A 48 14.97 -4.61 1.59
CA ASP A 48 15.53 -3.86 0.46
C ASP A 48 14.48 -3.50 -0.59
N LYS A 49 13.48 -4.37 -0.80
CA LYS A 49 12.45 -4.23 -1.84
C LYS A 49 11.12 -4.81 -1.38
N ALA A 50 10.03 -4.35 -1.99
CA ALA A 50 8.71 -4.89 -1.77
C ALA A 50 7.95 -5.08 -3.09
N ILE A 51 7.07 -6.08 -3.13
CA ILE A 51 6.10 -6.28 -4.20
C ILE A 51 4.76 -5.73 -3.74
N VAL A 52 4.30 -4.66 -4.38
CA VAL A 52 3.02 -4.02 -4.10
C VAL A 52 1.93 -4.65 -4.97
N VAL A 53 0.88 -5.14 -4.33
CA VAL A 53 -0.27 -5.78 -4.99
C VAL A 53 -1.52 -4.92 -4.75
N PRO A 54 -2.39 -4.70 -5.75
CA PRO A 54 -3.67 -4.03 -5.53
C PRO A 54 -4.47 -4.70 -4.42
N LEU A 55 -5.03 -3.90 -3.51
CA LEU A 55 -5.94 -4.39 -2.46
C LEU A 55 -7.27 -4.89 -3.07
N GLY A 56 -7.68 -4.28 -4.18
CA GLY A 56 -8.91 -4.59 -4.90
C GLY A 56 -8.84 -4.03 -6.32
N PRO A 57 -9.95 -4.09 -7.07
CA PRO A 57 -10.01 -3.55 -8.43
C PRO A 57 -9.85 -2.03 -8.47
N GLU A 58 -10.10 -1.33 -7.35
CA GLU A 58 -9.82 0.09 -7.23
C GLU A 58 -8.36 0.34 -6.79
N ASP A 59 -7.47 0.57 -7.75
CA ASP A 59 -6.02 0.71 -7.52
C ASP A 59 -5.49 2.13 -7.79
N HIS A 60 -6.37 3.14 -7.76
CA HIS A 60 -6.05 4.55 -8.08
C HIS A 60 -4.75 5.05 -7.44
N TYR A 61 -4.52 4.75 -6.15
CA TYR A 61 -3.30 5.15 -5.46
C TYR A 61 -2.05 4.41 -5.98
N LEU A 62 -2.15 3.11 -6.29
CA LEU A 62 -1.04 2.37 -6.90
C LEU A 62 -0.73 2.93 -8.29
N ALA A 63 -1.77 3.20 -9.08
CA ALA A 63 -1.62 3.78 -10.42
C ALA A 63 -0.98 5.17 -10.38
N GLU A 64 -1.22 5.95 -9.32
CA GLU A 64 -0.56 7.24 -9.09
C GLU A 64 0.94 7.07 -8.80
N ILE A 65 1.30 6.19 -7.86
CA ILE A 65 2.71 6.05 -7.43
C ILE A 65 3.58 5.29 -8.43
N VAL A 66 3.01 4.42 -9.28
CA VAL A 66 3.75 3.66 -10.31
C VAL A 66 4.04 4.51 -11.55
N LYS A 67 3.28 5.60 -11.77
CA LYS A 67 3.47 6.51 -12.91
C LYS A 67 4.52 7.61 -12.67
N GLN A 68 5.09 7.68 -11.47
CA GLN A 68 6.16 8.62 -11.10
C GLN A 68 7.52 8.10 -11.59
#